data_AF-A0A6V8E6M0-F1
#
_entry.id   AF-A0A6V8E6M0-F1
#
_cell.length_a   1.000
_cell.length_b   1.000
_cell.length_c   1.000
_cell.angle_alpha   90.00
_cell.angle_beta   90.00
_cell.angle_gamma   90.00
#
_symmetry.space_group_name_H-M   'P 1'
#
loop_
_entity.id
_entity.type
_entity.pdbx_description
1 polymer ?
#
loop_
_entity_poly.entity_id
_entity_poly.type
_entity_poly.pdbx_seq_one_letter_code
_entity_poly.pdbx_strand_id
1 'polypeptide(L)' 'MPGSPYFDETPKGILTWPKLLKVGIPIAAISILAGWHFNVLIELLLVFTGVLTILAITRK' A
#
# COMPACT_ATOMS: atom_id res chain seq x y z
N MET A 1 6.16 32.73 -13.48
CA MET A 1 7.46 32.39 -14.11
C MET A 1 7.17 31.57 -15.36
N PRO A 2 7.84 31.82 -16.50
CA PRO A 2 7.76 30.89 -17.63
C PRO A 2 8.31 29.52 -17.16
N GLY A 3 7.50 28.47 -17.32
CA GLY A 3 7.79 27.12 -16.84
C GLY A 3 7.48 26.94 -15.34
N SER A 4 6.41 26.21 -15.03
CA SER A 4 6.18 25.80 -13.65
C SER A 4 7.20 24.71 -13.27
N PRO A 5 7.70 24.64 -12.02
CA PRO A 5 8.65 23.60 -11.60
C PRO A 5 8.04 22.20 -11.52
N TYR A 6 6.74 22.07 -11.82
CA TYR A 6 6.02 20.83 -11.76
C TYR A 6 6.09 20.11 -13.10
N PHE A 7 6.15 18.79 -13.03
CA PHE A 7 6.07 17.97 -14.22
C PHE A 7 4.65 18.04 -14.79
N ASP A 8 4.53 18.41 -16.06
CA ASP A 8 3.26 18.43 -16.80
C ASP A 8 2.68 17.01 -16.96
N GLU A 9 3.55 15.99 -16.92
CA GLU A 9 3.19 14.58 -16.98
C GLU A 9 3.87 13.78 -15.86
N THR A 10 3.25 12.68 -15.46
CA THR A 10 3.77 11.87 -14.36
C THR A 10 5.09 11.22 -14.76
N PRO A 11 6.21 11.43 -14.01
CA PRO A 11 7.49 10.85 -14.37
C PRO A 11 7.42 9.31 -14.42
N LYS A 12 8.01 8.72 -15.46
CA LYS A 12 8.04 7.27 -15.65
C LYS A 12 8.82 6.62 -14.49
N GLY A 13 8.26 5.53 -13.95
CA GLY A 13 8.90 4.76 -12.88
C GLY A 13 8.52 5.17 -11.45
N ILE A 14 7.78 6.27 -11.25
CA ILE A 14 7.30 6.66 -9.92
C ILE A 14 6.01 5.91 -9.58
N LEU A 15 6.00 5.23 -8.43
CA LEU A 15 4.78 4.68 -7.86
C LEU A 15 4.00 5.83 -7.21
N THR A 16 3.06 6.39 -7.96
CA THR A 16 2.18 7.44 -7.44
C THR A 16 1.09 6.88 -6.54
N TRP A 17 0.55 7.70 -5.64
CA TRP A 17 -0.59 7.33 -4.79
C TRP A 17 -1.76 6.72 -5.56
N PRO A 18 -2.23 7.29 -6.68
CA PRO A 18 -3.30 6.67 -7.46
C PRO A 18 -2.94 5.28 -8.00
N LYS A 19 -1.68 5.08 -8.41
CA LYS A 19 -1.21 3.78 -8.92
C LYS A 19 -1.09 2.75 -7.79
N LEU A 20 -0.58 3.17 -6.64
CA LEU A 20 -0.52 2.34 -5.43
C LEU A 20 -1.93 1.94 -4.99
N LEU A 21 -2.87 2.87 -4.90
CA LEU A 21 -4.24 2.60 -4.45
C LEU A 21 -5.00 1.70 -5.44
N LYS A 22 -4.81 1.87 -6.75
CA LYS A 22 -5.42 0.99 -7.77
C LYS A 22 -5.06 -0.48 -7.58
N VAL A 23 -3.88 -0.78 -7.05
CA VAL A 23 -3.42 -2.17 -6.82
C VAL A 23 -3.64 -2.58 -5.36
N GLY A 24 -3.35 -1.70 -4.42
CA GLY A 24 -3.42 -1.96 -2.98
C GLY A 24 -4.84 -2.15 -2.47
N ILE A 25 -5.82 -1.39 -2.98
CA ILE A 25 -7.21 -1.49 -2.53
C ILE A 25 -7.79 -2.88 -2.83
N PRO A 26 -7.72 -3.41 -4.08
CA PRO A 26 -8.19 -4.76 -4.36
C PRO A 26 -7.53 -5.84 -3.51
N ILE A 27 -6.20 -5.76 -3.32
CA ILE A 27 -5.45 -6.75 -2.53
C ILE A 27 -5.89 -6.71 -1.06
N ALA A 28 -6.02 -5.51 -0.49
CA ALA A 28 -6.48 -5.33 0.88
C ALA A 28 -7.92 -5.84 1.06
N ALA A 29 -8.82 -5.53 0.12
CA ALA A 29 -10.22 -5.99 0.17
C ALA A 29 -10.32 -7.52 0.13
N ILE A 30 -9.61 -8.18 -0.79
CA ILE A 30 -9.59 -9.65 -0.89
C ILE A 30 -9.03 -10.26 0.39
N SER A 31 -7.94 -9.69 0.94
CA SER A 31 -7.32 -10.19 2.16
C SER A 31 -8.27 -10.09 3.36
N ILE A 32 -8.97 -8.96 3.51
CA ILE A 32 -9.95 -8.75 4.58
C ILE A 32 -11.13 -9.72 4.43
N LEU A 33 -11.68 -9.87 3.21
CA LEU A 33 -12.77 -10.81 2.95
C LEU A 33 -12.37 -12.25 3.26
N ALA A 34 -11.16 -12.66 2.88
CA ALA A 34 -10.63 -13.98 3.20
C ALA A 34 -10.46 -14.16 4.72
N GLY A 35 -9.83 -13.20 5.40
CA GLY A 35 -9.66 -13.24 6.85
C GLY A 35 -10.99 -13.33 7.60
N TRP A 36 -12.01 -12.60 7.13
CA TRP A 36 -13.37 -12.70 7.67
C TRP A 36 -14.01 -14.06 7.41
N HIS A 37 -13.93 -14.58 6.17
CA HIS A 37 -14.52 -15.87 5.80
C HIS A 37 -13.95 -17.05 6.61
N PHE A 38 -12.66 -17.02 6.91
CA PHE A 38 -11.98 -18.07 7.68
C PHE A 38 -11.94 -17.80 9.20
N ASN A 39 -12.59 -16.73 9.70
CA ASN A 39 -12.55 -16.31 11.11
C ASN A 39 -11.13 -16.08 11.67
N VAL A 40 -10.20 -15.61 10.83
CA VAL A 40 -8.79 -15.32 11.20
C VAL A 40 -8.42 -13.85 10.99
N LEU A 41 -9.44 -12.96 11.03
CA LEU A 41 -9.26 -11.54 10.71
C LEU A 41 -8.29 -10.85 11.67
N ILE A 42 -8.32 -11.20 12.96
CA ILE A 42 -7.45 -10.60 13.96
C ILE A 42 -5.99 -11.04 13.76
N GLU A 43 -5.77 -12.32 13.51
CA GLU A 43 -4.46 -12.90 13.21
C GLU A 43 -3.86 -12.27 11.95
N LEU A 44 -4.68 -12.09 10.91
CA LEU A 44 -4.29 -11.41 9.67
C LEU A 44 -3.81 -9.97 9.96
N LEU A 45 -4.57 -9.20 10.74
CA LEU A 45 -4.21 -7.83 11.11
C LEU A 45 -2.92 -7.80 11.95
N LEU A 46 -2.77 -8.71 12.91
CA LEU A 46 -1.56 -8.81 13.73
C LEU A 46 -0.33 -9.13 12.88
N VAL A 47 -0.44 -10.04 11.92
CA VAL A 47 0.65 -10.36 10.99
C VAL A 47 1.02 -9.15 10.14
N PHE A 48 0.04 -8.45 9.55
CA PHE A 48 0.31 -7.25 8.78
C PHE A 48 1.00 -6.17 9.62
N THR A 49 0.49 -5.88 10.82
CA THR A 49 1.12 -4.92 11.73
C THR A 49 2.55 -5.34 12.08
N GLY A 50 2.76 -6.60 12.47
CA GLY A 50 4.09 -7.11 12.82
C GLY A 50 5.09 -6.98 11.68
N VAL A 51 4.71 -7.38 10.47
CA VAL A 51 5.56 -7.27 9.27
C VAL A 51 5.88 -5.79 8.97
N LEU A 52 4.88 -4.91 9.00
CA LEU A 52 5.08 -3.47 8.76
C LEU A 52 5.98 -2.84 9.82
N THR A 53 5.84 -3.22 11.09
CA THR A 53 6.73 -2.76 12.17
C THR A 53 8.16 -3.23 11.96
N ILE A 54 8.38 -4.51 11.63
CA ILE A 54 9.73 -5.04 11.34
C ILE A 54 10.35 -4.29 10.16
N LEU A 55 9.60 -4.10 9.08
CA LEU A 55 10.07 -3.34 7.91
C LEU A 55 10.40 -1.88 8.28
N ALA A 56 9.56 -1.22 9.09
CA ALA A 56 9.80 0.14 9.53
C ALA A 56 11.08 0.26 10.36
N ILE A 57 11.37 -0.70 11.24
CA ILE A 57 12.57 -0.71 12.09
C ILE A 57 13.83 -1.08 11.29
N THR A 58 13.70 -2.00 10.31
CA THR A 58 14.84 -2.47 9.50
C THR A 58 15.16 -1.59 8.30
N ARG A 59 14.31 -0.62 7.98
CA ARG A 59 14.56 0.35 6.92
C ARG A 59 15.82 1.17 7.26
N LYS A 60 16.89 0.94 6.50
CA LYS A 60 18.10 1.78 6.52
C LYS A 60 17.83 3.15 5.95
#